data_AF-A0A1S3ADK2-F1
#
_entry.id   AF-A0A1S3ADK2-F1
#
_cell.length_a   1.000
_cell.length_b   1.000
_cell.length_c   1.000
_cell.angle_alpha   90.00
_cell.angle_beta   90.00
_cell.angle_gamma   90.00
#
_symmetry.space_group_name_H-M   'P 1'
#
loop_
_entity.id
_entity.type
_entity.pdbx_description
1 polymer ?
#
loop_
_entity_poly.entity_id
_entity_poly.type
_entity_poly.pdbx_seq_one_letter_code
_entity_poly.pdbx_strand_id
1 'polypeptide(L)'
;MPRRASGDDQDRTRAVHRPWVREPGPHLPGAKFTAPTAGLDRRTDTRHLSPVLLMGGPRGRAGRSREPLRVPTGCRGSAPREYAPVWCRRPPVWCRRPDRPQVLVCRNYRGDVDMAEVEHFMPILMEKEEEGALSPILAHGAVRFMWVKHNNLYLVATSKKNACVSLVFSFLYKVVQVFSEYFKELEEESIRDNFVIIYELLDELMDFGYPQTTDSKILQEYITQEGHKLDTGAPRPPATVTNAVSWRSEGIKYRKNEVFLDVIESVNLLVGAAGLRAAGGLRAPSRAPPQVKPLIWIESVIEKHSHSRIEYMIKAKSQFKRRSTANNVEIHIPVPNDADSPKFKTTVGSVKWVPESSAVVWAIKSFPGGKEYLMRAHFGLPSVEAEDKEGKPPISVKFEIPYFTTSGIQVRYLKIIEKSGYQALPWVRYITQNGDYQLRTQ
;
A
#
# COMPACT_ATOMS: atom_id res chain seq x y z
N MET A 1 2.78 50.50 -68.38
CA MET A 1 2.24 51.64 -67.58
C MET A 1 1.72 51.03 -66.29
N PRO A 2 2.20 51.35 -65.07
CA PRO A 2 2.72 52.63 -64.54
C PRO A 2 4.20 52.56 -64.10
N ARG A 3 5.03 53.60 -64.24
CA ARG A 3 5.25 54.86 -63.46
C ARG A 3 5.93 54.68 -62.09
N ARG A 4 7.17 55.21 -62.06
CA ARG A 4 8.17 55.39 -60.99
C ARG A 4 7.76 56.47 -59.97
N ALA A 5 8.32 56.38 -58.75
CA ALA A 5 9.09 57.43 -58.04
C ALA A 5 9.65 56.84 -56.72
N SER A 6 10.98 56.59 -56.64
CA SER A 6 12.03 57.35 -55.89
C SER A 6 12.11 56.92 -54.41
N GLY A 7 13.16 56.25 -53.91
CA GLY A 7 14.58 56.69 -53.75
C GLY A 7 14.71 57.33 -52.36
N ASP A 8 15.61 57.03 -51.41
CA ASP A 8 16.97 56.45 -51.34
C ASP A 8 17.11 55.82 -49.92
N ASP A 9 17.79 54.70 -49.62
CA ASP A 9 19.17 54.20 -49.77
C ASP A 9 20.07 54.40 -48.51
N GLN A 10 20.84 53.33 -48.21
CA GLN A 10 21.98 53.17 -47.29
C GLN A 10 21.75 53.13 -45.76
N ASP A 11 22.36 52.27 -44.95
CA ASP A 11 23.23 51.10 -45.12
C ASP A 11 23.45 50.50 -43.71
N ARG A 12 23.70 49.18 -43.62
CA ARG A 12 24.51 48.46 -42.60
C ARG A 12 24.12 46.97 -42.46
N THR A 13 24.84 46.18 -43.24
CA THR A 13 25.51 44.90 -42.89
C THR A 13 24.75 43.80 -42.13
N ARG A 14 24.50 42.70 -42.87
CA ARG A 14 24.20 41.33 -42.42
C ARG A 14 25.36 40.68 -41.65
N ALA A 15 25.04 39.84 -40.67
CA ALA A 15 25.60 38.47 -40.58
C ALA A 15 24.74 37.60 -39.65
N VAL A 16 24.15 36.54 -40.21
CA VAL A 16 23.40 35.49 -39.53
C VAL A 16 24.38 34.37 -39.18
N HIS A 17 24.52 34.01 -37.90
CA HIS A 17 25.24 32.79 -37.50
C HIS A 17 24.24 31.71 -37.05
N ARG A 18 24.24 30.62 -37.82
CA ARG A 18 23.55 29.34 -37.53
C ARG A 18 24.33 28.48 -36.52
N PRO A 19 23.66 27.52 -35.86
CA PRO A 19 24.25 26.69 -34.82
C PRO A 19 25.05 25.51 -35.37
N TRP A 20 26.06 25.09 -34.60
CA TRP A 20 26.99 24.00 -34.91
C TRP A 20 26.35 22.62 -34.81
N VAL A 21 26.43 21.86 -35.90
CA VAL A 21 26.23 20.40 -35.98
C VAL A 21 27.61 19.78 -36.17
N ARG A 22 27.97 18.76 -35.38
CA ARG A 22 29.19 17.95 -35.59
C ARG A 22 28.81 16.64 -36.29
N GLU A 23 29.35 16.44 -37.48
CA GLU A 23 29.40 15.15 -38.17
C GLU A 23 30.81 14.52 -38.10
N PRO A 24 30.95 13.20 -38.33
CA PRO A 24 32.15 12.42 -38.02
C PRO A 24 33.14 12.29 -39.20
N GLY A 25 34.41 12.02 -38.88
CA GLY A 25 35.49 11.72 -39.84
C GLY A 25 36.37 10.53 -39.38
N PRO A 26 37.30 10.04 -40.22
CA PRO A 26 37.23 8.67 -40.77
C PRO A 26 38.18 7.61 -40.16
N HIS A 27 37.90 6.35 -40.55
CA HIS A 27 38.55 5.07 -40.28
C HIS A 27 39.89 4.85 -41.05
N LEU A 28 40.99 4.38 -40.43
CA LEU A 28 41.65 3.01 -40.46
C LEU A 28 43.21 3.19 -40.42
N PRO A 29 44.10 2.17 -40.23
CA PRO A 29 43.91 0.74 -39.95
C PRO A 29 44.76 0.11 -38.80
N GLY A 30 44.28 -1.06 -38.34
CA GLY A 30 44.95 -2.26 -37.79
C GLY A 30 46.35 -2.26 -37.14
N ALA A 31 46.39 -2.78 -35.90
CA ALA A 31 47.49 -3.61 -35.41
C ALA A 31 46.97 -4.66 -34.40
N LYS A 32 47.25 -5.93 -34.68
CA LYS A 32 47.05 -7.12 -33.82
C LYS A 32 48.20 -7.19 -32.80
N PHE A 33 47.95 -7.60 -31.56
CA PHE A 33 48.87 -8.40 -30.70
C PHE A 33 48.07 -8.91 -29.48
N THR A 34 47.67 -10.19 -29.49
CA THR A 34 48.14 -11.28 -28.60
C THR A 34 48.03 -11.04 -27.09
N ALA A 35 47.32 -11.96 -26.43
CA ALA A 35 47.19 -12.08 -24.98
C ALA A 35 48.53 -12.35 -24.27
N PRO A 36 48.65 -11.91 -23.01
CA PRO A 36 49.43 -12.62 -22.02
C PRO A 36 48.54 -13.11 -20.86
N THR A 37 48.74 -14.37 -20.55
CA THR A 37 48.25 -15.13 -19.40
C THR A 37 48.96 -14.67 -18.12
N ALA A 38 48.23 -14.73 -17.00
CA ALA A 38 48.70 -14.81 -15.61
C ALA A 38 49.46 -13.59 -15.02
N GLY A 39 48.86 -13.05 -13.96
CA GLY A 39 49.45 -12.00 -13.12
C GLY A 39 48.44 -11.52 -12.10
N LEU A 40 48.09 -12.40 -11.17
CA LEU A 40 47.19 -12.09 -10.06
C LEU A 40 47.96 -11.18 -9.08
N ASP A 41 47.61 -9.90 -8.98
CA ASP A 41 48.01 -9.10 -7.82
C ASP A 41 46.92 -8.10 -7.41
N ARG A 42 46.26 -8.45 -6.31
CA ARG A 42 45.37 -7.60 -5.51
C ARG A 42 46.19 -7.16 -4.31
N ARG A 43 46.36 -5.86 -4.07
CA ARG A 43 46.59 -5.34 -2.71
C ARG A 43 46.01 -3.94 -2.49
N THR A 44 44.82 -3.95 -1.89
CA THR A 44 44.43 -3.34 -0.59
C THR A 44 43.10 -4.05 -0.27
N ASP A 45 42.93 -4.94 0.72
CA ASP A 45 43.17 -4.77 2.15
C ASP A 45 43.29 -6.12 2.89
N THR A 46 44.19 -6.13 3.88
CA THR A 46 44.23 -6.90 5.14
C THR A 46 43.88 -8.41 5.18
N ARG A 47 44.89 -9.28 5.04
CA ARG A 47 45.04 -10.55 5.79
C ARG A 47 46.53 -10.92 5.97
N HIS A 48 46.96 -11.10 7.21
CA HIS A 48 48.12 -11.91 7.63
C HIS A 48 47.81 -12.43 9.05
N LEU A 49 47.57 -13.74 9.20
CA LEU A 49 48.50 -14.82 9.60
C LEU A 49 48.58 -15.03 11.13
N SER A 50 48.41 -16.31 11.47
CA SER A 50 48.24 -17.00 12.76
C SER A 50 49.43 -16.85 13.74
N PRO A 51 49.39 -17.38 15.00
CA PRO A 51 49.69 -18.82 15.19
C PRO A 51 49.22 -19.54 16.49
N VAL A 52 49.42 -20.88 16.48
CA VAL A 52 49.77 -21.81 17.60
C VAL A 52 48.70 -22.74 18.22
N LEU A 53 49.14 -24.00 18.27
CA LEU A 53 48.66 -25.31 18.71
C LEU A 53 49.12 -25.62 20.16
N LEU A 54 48.37 -26.42 20.94
CA LEU A 54 48.98 -27.41 21.85
C LEU A 54 48.02 -28.57 22.17
N MET A 55 48.56 -29.78 22.03
CA MET A 55 47.96 -31.10 22.26
C MET A 55 48.25 -31.60 23.68
N GLY A 56 47.38 -32.48 24.19
CA GLY A 56 47.69 -33.35 25.33
C GLY A 56 46.60 -34.41 25.56
N GLY A 57 46.83 -35.65 25.09
CA GLY A 57 46.18 -36.86 25.64
C GLY A 57 46.92 -37.34 26.91
N PRO A 58 46.54 -38.47 27.58
CA PRO A 58 46.07 -39.72 26.94
C PRO A 58 44.96 -40.56 27.67
N ARG A 59 44.33 -41.44 26.85
CA ARG A 59 43.91 -42.86 27.09
C ARG A 59 42.92 -43.25 28.21
N GLY A 60 41.84 -43.97 27.80
CA GLY A 60 41.10 -44.89 28.69
C GLY A 60 39.84 -45.58 28.13
N ARG A 61 40.04 -46.65 27.33
CA ARG A 61 39.18 -47.87 27.10
C ARG A 61 37.67 -47.79 26.81
N ALA A 62 37.35 -48.12 25.54
CA ALA A 62 36.52 -49.21 25.03
C ALA A 62 35.27 -49.74 25.79
N GLY A 63 34.13 -49.72 25.08
CA GLY A 63 32.97 -50.61 25.26
C GLY A 63 31.96 -50.44 24.12
N ARG A 64 31.86 -51.44 23.24
CA ARG A 64 31.06 -51.45 21.99
C ARG A 64 29.56 -51.50 22.25
N SER A 65 28.74 -50.87 21.38
CA SER A 65 27.86 -51.62 20.46
C SER A 65 27.00 -50.74 19.53
N ARG A 66 27.06 -51.09 18.23
CA ARG A 66 26.06 -50.95 17.15
C ARG A 66 25.88 -49.58 16.47
N GLU A 67 26.44 -49.52 15.27
CA GLU A 67 26.10 -48.64 14.15
C GLU A 67 24.84 -49.18 13.41
N PRO A 68 24.10 -48.36 12.62
CA PRO A 68 24.59 -48.00 11.28
C PRO A 68 24.39 -46.52 10.85
N LEU A 69 25.34 -46.09 10.00
CA LEU A 69 25.33 -45.02 8.99
C LEU A 69 24.85 -43.60 9.37
N ARG A 70 25.83 -42.68 9.52
CA ARG A 70 25.66 -41.25 9.25
C ARG A 70 26.53 -40.81 8.06
N VAL A 71 25.88 -40.08 7.15
CA VAL A 71 26.44 -39.20 6.13
C VAL A 71 27.20 -38.03 6.81
N PRO A 72 28.34 -37.54 6.27
CA PRO A 72 29.03 -36.40 6.88
C PRO A 72 28.29 -35.08 6.62
N THR A 73 28.17 -34.28 7.68
CA THR A 73 27.66 -32.91 7.69
C THR A 73 28.72 -31.88 7.31
N GLY A 74 28.35 -30.96 6.42
CA GLY A 74 28.84 -29.59 6.24
C GLY A 74 27.85 -28.91 5.28
N CYS A 75 27.25 -27.75 5.50
CA CYS A 75 27.64 -26.54 6.22
C CYS A 75 26.41 -25.84 6.82
N ARG A 76 26.68 -24.93 7.77
CA ARG A 76 25.73 -24.07 8.47
C ARG A 76 24.98 -23.12 7.54
N GLY A 77 23.69 -22.94 7.83
CA GLY A 77 22.81 -21.92 7.27
C GLY A 77 21.36 -22.19 7.70
N SER A 78 21.04 -21.99 8.98
CA SER A 78 19.69 -22.19 9.50
C SER A 78 18.77 -21.02 9.11
N ALA A 79 17.98 -21.22 8.06
CA ALA A 79 16.85 -20.35 7.70
C ALA A 79 15.59 -20.74 8.51
N PRO A 80 14.77 -19.79 8.99
CA PRO A 80 13.59 -20.09 9.80
C PRO A 80 12.40 -20.56 8.94
N ARG A 81 11.50 -21.32 9.58
CA ARG A 81 10.57 -22.29 8.98
C ARG A 81 9.17 -22.19 9.62
N GLU A 82 8.12 -21.61 9.02
CA GLU A 82 6.82 -21.47 9.71
C GLU A 82 5.57 -21.23 8.83
N TYR A 83 4.36 -21.71 9.27
CA TYR A 83 2.99 -21.09 9.41
C TYR A 83 1.77 -22.04 9.34
N ALA A 84 0.60 -21.60 9.86
CA ALA A 84 -0.76 -22.13 9.63
C ALA A 84 -1.89 -21.08 9.92
N PRO A 85 -2.80 -20.74 8.97
CA PRO A 85 -4.00 -19.89 9.17
C PRO A 85 -5.33 -20.57 9.62
N VAL A 86 -6.14 -19.84 10.42
CA VAL A 86 -7.48 -20.16 10.96
C VAL A 86 -8.38 -18.89 10.97
N TRP A 87 -9.72 -19.00 10.83
CA TRP A 87 -10.66 -17.88 10.62
C TRP A 87 -11.82 -17.85 11.64
N CYS A 88 -12.17 -16.70 12.26
CA CYS A 88 -13.18 -16.60 13.35
C CYS A 88 -14.21 -15.43 13.22
N ARG A 89 -15.45 -15.61 13.74
CA ARG A 89 -16.65 -14.71 13.64
C ARG A 89 -17.03 -13.91 14.92
N ARG A 90 -17.89 -12.87 14.76
CA ARG A 90 -18.96 -12.38 15.70
C ARG A 90 -20.31 -12.14 14.95
N PRO A 91 -21.53 -12.36 15.53
CA PRO A 91 -22.82 -12.32 14.80
C PRO A 91 -23.72 -11.08 15.02
N PRO A 92 -24.75 -10.86 14.17
CA PRO A 92 -26.06 -10.35 14.58
C PRO A 92 -27.12 -11.48 14.64
N VAL A 93 -27.77 -11.62 15.82
CA VAL A 93 -29.20 -11.94 16.10
C VAL A 93 -29.90 -12.90 15.09
N TRP A 94 -30.35 -14.14 15.37
CA TRP A 94 -31.06 -14.72 16.53
C TRP A 94 -30.92 -16.26 16.52
N CYS A 95 -30.33 -16.86 17.57
CA CYS A 95 -30.81 -18.03 18.34
C CYS A 95 -29.66 -18.64 19.18
N ARG A 96 -29.62 -18.25 20.47
CA ARG A 96 -29.00 -18.90 21.66
C ARG A 96 -27.66 -19.67 21.50
N ARG A 97 -26.54 -18.94 21.50
CA ARG A 97 -25.60 -18.74 22.63
C ARG A 97 -24.66 -17.57 22.27
N PRO A 98 -24.50 -16.51 23.09
CA PRO A 98 -23.87 -15.26 22.64
C PRO A 98 -22.33 -15.25 22.62
N ASP A 99 -21.66 -16.29 23.15
CA ASP A 99 -20.29 -16.11 23.65
C ASP A 99 -19.20 -16.94 22.96
N ARG A 100 -19.45 -17.51 21.77
CA ARG A 100 -18.43 -18.32 21.07
C ARG A 100 -18.13 -17.82 19.65
N PRO A 101 -16.87 -17.45 19.34
CA PRO A 101 -16.48 -17.26 17.95
C PRO A 101 -16.67 -18.57 17.19
N GLN A 102 -17.47 -18.53 16.14
CA GLN A 102 -17.58 -19.67 15.23
C GLN A 102 -16.46 -19.59 14.20
N VAL A 103 -15.70 -20.66 14.10
CA VAL A 103 -14.68 -20.83 13.05
C VAL A 103 -15.40 -21.10 11.73
N LEU A 104 -15.13 -20.29 10.70
CA LEU A 104 -15.75 -20.48 9.37
C LEU A 104 -15.02 -21.56 8.56
N VAL A 105 -13.70 -21.43 8.49
CA VAL A 105 -12.78 -22.37 7.84
C VAL A 105 -11.55 -22.46 8.73
N CYS A 106 -10.89 -23.63 8.76
CA CYS A 106 -9.61 -23.80 9.43
C CYS A 106 -8.70 -24.71 8.61
N ARG A 107 -7.40 -24.39 8.57
CA ARG A 107 -6.40 -25.26 7.93
C ARG A 107 -5.17 -25.38 8.80
N ASN A 108 -4.85 -26.62 9.15
CA ASN A 108 -3.65 -26.92 9.92
C ASN A 108 -2.55 -27.44 9.00
N TYR A 109 -1.45 -26.71 8.91
CA TYR A 109 -0.34 -27.02 8.01
C TYR A 109 0.80 -27.78 8.69
N ARG A 110 0.89 -27.75 10.04
CA ARG A 110 2.03 -28.32 10.78
C ARG A 110 1.65 -29.27 11.91
N GLY A 111 0.46 -29.13 12.49
CA GLY A 111 0.07 -29.89 13.69
C GLY A 111 0.69 -29.38 15.01
N ASP A 112 1.47 -28.30 14.99
CA ASP A 112 2.21 -27.81 16.17
C ASP A 112 1.28 -27.16 17.24
N VAL A 113 0.16 -26.58 16.80
CA VAL A 113 -0.84 -25.89 17.63
C VAL A 113 -2.13 -26.69 17.60
N ASP A 114 -2.76 -26.89 18.76
CA ASP A 114 -4.09 -27.50 18.82
C ASP A 114 -5.11 -26.52 18.25
N MET A 115 -6.03 -27.01 17.42
CA MET A 115 -7.06 -26.18 16.80
C MET A 115 -8.01 -25.58 17.85
N ALA A 116 -8.15 -26.22 19.03
CA ALA A 116 -8.93 -25.70 20.15
C ALA A 116 -8.37 -24.39 20.74
N GLU A 117 -7.08 -24.08 20.53
CA GLU A 117 -6.46 -22.84 21.03
C GLU A 117 -7.13 -21.58 20.45
N VAL A 118 -7.74 -21.69 19.27
CA VAL A 118 -8.44 -20.57 18.62
C VAL A 118 -9.65 -20.07 19.43
N GLU A 119 -10.24 -20.91 20.29
CA GLU A 119 -11.37 -20.50 21.14
C GLU A 119 -10.99 -19.38 22.12
N HIS A 120 -9.70 -19.30 22.51
CA HIS A 120 -9.17 -18.28 23.41
C HIS A 120 -8.87 -16.94 22.71
N PHE A 121 -8.86 -16.91 21.37
CA PHE A 121 -8.50 -15.72 20.60
C PHE A 121 -9.44 -14.52 20.87
N MET A 122 -10.76 -14.73 20.74
CA MET A 122 -11.72 -13.63 20.91
C MET A 122 -11.78 -13.08 22.35
N PRO A 123 -11.82 -13.92 23.40
CA PRO A 123 -11.76 -13.43 24.77
C PRO A 123 -10.54 -12.53 25.02
N ILE A 124 -9.36 -12.95 24.57
CA ILE A 124 -8.12 -12.16 24.72
C ILE A 124 -8.17 -10.87 23.89
N LEU A 125 -8.73 -10.93 22.68
CA LEU A 125 -8.90 -9.75 21.83
C LEU A 125 -9.78 -8.71 22.52
N MET A 126 -10.91 -9.13 23.10
CA MET A 126 -11.83 -8.26 23.82
C MET A 126 -11.19 -7.67 25.09
N GLU A 127 -10.50 -8.50 25.87
CA GLU A 127 -9.76 -8.04 27.06
C GLU A 127 -8.75 -6.95 26.69
N LYS A 128 -7.96 -7.16 25.63
CA LYS A 128 -6.97 -6.17 25.17
C LYS A 128 -7.60 -4.93 24.55
N GLU A 129 -8.78 -5.05 23.96
CA GLU A 129 -9.55 -3.91 23.45
C GLU A 129 -10.09 -3.04 24.59
N GLU A 130 -10.65 -3.66 25.65
CA GLU A 130 -11.14 -2.97 26.85
C GLU A 130 -10.02 -2.28 27.63
N GLU A 131 -8.83 -2.90 27.69
CA GLU A 131 -7.62 -2.29 28.28
C GLU A 131 -7.01 -1.18 27.41
N GLY A 132 -7.48 -1.00 26.17
CA GLY A 132 -6.88 -0.07 25.20
C GLY A 132 -5.48 -0.48 24.73
N ALA A 133 -5.09 -1.74 24.95
CA ALA A 133 -3.79 -2.32 24.60
C ALA A 133 -3.88 -3.25 23.38
N LEU A 134 -4.72 -2.90 22.41
CA LEU A 134 -4.96 -3.70 21.21
C LEU A 134 -3.64 -3.86 20.42
N SER A 135 -3.28 -5.11 20.15
CA SER A 135 -2.10 -5.48 19.39
C SER A 135 -2.47 -6.45 18.27
N PRO A 136 -1.86 -6.32 17.08
CA PRO A 136 -2.06 -7.28 15.98
C PRO A 136 -1.48 -8.67 16.29
N ILE A 137 -0.74 -8.80 17.41
CA ILE A 137 -0.23 -10.07 17.91
C ILE A 137 -0.73 -10.28 19.34
N LEU A 138 -1.50 -11.33 19.55
CA LEU A 138 -2.00 -11.76 20.85
C LEU A 138 -1.27 -13.02 21.34
N ALA A 139 -1.44 -13.35 22.61
CA ALA A 139 -0.70 -14.41 23.27
C ALA A 139 -1.58 -15.22 24.23
N HIS A 140 -1.54 -16.55 24.11
CA HIS A 140 -2.11 -17.48 25.09
C HIS A 140 -1.04 -18.52 25.45
N GLY A 141 -0.42 -18.37 26.62
CA GLY A 141 0.71 -19.20 27.04
C GLY A 141 1.87 -19.15 26.04
N ALA A 142 2.18 -20.30 25.43
CA ALA A 142 3.23 -20.43 24.41
C ALA A 142 2.74 -20.16 22.98
N VAL A 143 1.42 -20.03 22.77
CA VAL A 143 0.83 -19.79 21.45
C VAL A 143 0.72 -18.28 21.21
N ARG A 144 1.09 -17.87 20.01
CA ARG A 144 0.95 -16.51 19.50
C ARG A 144 -0.08 -16.49 18.38
N PHE A 145 -0.97 -15.51 18.40
CA PHE A 145 -1.98 -15.27 17.36
C PHE A 145 -1.62 -14.00 16.61
N MET A 146 -1.25 -14.10 15.34
CA MET A 146 -1.10 -12.95 14.45
C MET A 146 -2.40 -12.79 13.68
N TRP A 147 -3.01 -11.61 13.70
CA TRP A 147 -4.32 -11.45 13.09
C TRP A 147 -4.47 -10.16 12.30
N VAL A 148 -5.27 -10.23 11.24
CA VAL A 148 -5.75 -9.05 10.49
C VAL A 148 -7.26 -9.10 10.40
N LYS A 149 -7.89 -7.92 10.43
CA LYS A 149 -9.33 -7.78 10.22
C LYS A 149 -9.57 -7.26 8.81
N HIS A 150 -10.43 -7.96 8.08
CA HIS A 150 -10.92 -7.54 6.77
C HIS A 150 -12.45 -7.56 6.82
N ASN A 151 -13.09 -6.41 6.64
CA ASN A 151 -14.53 -6.25 6.85
C ASN A 151 -14.98 -6.79 8.23
N ASN A 152 -15.86 -7.78 8.23
CA ASN A 152 -16.38 -8.50 9.39
C ASN A 152 -15.63 -9.82 9.68
N LEU A 153 -14.53 -10.09 8.98
CA LEU A 153 -13.75 -11.33 9.09
C LEU A 153 -12.43 -11.10 9.82
N TYR A 154 -12.07 -12.07 10.68
CA TYR A 154 -10.75 -12.15 11.30
C TYR A 154 -9.95 -13.28 10.67
N LEU A 155 -8.80 -12.91 10.11
CA LEU A 155 -7.78 -13.84 9.64
C LEU A 155 -6.77 -14.02 10.76
N VAL A 156 -6.61 -15.23 11.26
CA VAL A 156 -5.74 -15.52 12.41
C VAL A 156 -4.73 -16.59 12.05
N ALA A 157 -3.45 -16.27 12.04
CA ALA A 157 -2.38 -17.25 11.97
C ALA A 157 -1.87 -17.58 13.38
N THR A 158 -1.65 -18.87 13.65
CA THR A 158 -1.16 -19.33 14.96
C THR A 158 0.23 -19.92 14.87
N SER A 159 1.06 -19.67 15.89
CA SER A 159 2.39 -20.28 16.00
C SER A 159 2.83 -20.39 17.46
N LYS A 160 3.50 -21.49 17.80
CA LYS A 160 4.23 -21.65 19.09
C LYS A 160 5.70 -21.24 19.01
N LYS A 161 6.24 -21.08 17.80
CA LYS A 161 7.66 -20.78 17.55
C LYS A 161 7.85 -19.30 17.24
N ASN A 162 9.11 -18.88 17.18
CA ASN A 162 9.48 -17.52 16.78
C ASN A 162 9.27 -17.31 15.28
N ALA A 163 8.00 -17.14 14.92
CA ALA A 163 7.50 -16.84 13.57
C ALA A 163 8.16 -15.59 12.96
N CYS A 164 8.50 -15.65 11.68
CA CYS A 164 8.77 -14.42 10.90
C CYS A 164 7.47 -13.63 10.67
N VAL A 165 7.14 -12.80 11.65
CA VAL A 165 5.90 -12.02 11.74
C VAL A 165 5.57 -11.24 10.46
N SER A 166 6.57 -10.64 9.81
CA SER A 166 6.36 -9.90 8.55
C SER A 166 5.85 -10.81 7.43
N LEU A 167 6.38 -12.03 7.31
CA LEU A 167 5.95 -12.99 6.31
C LEU A 167 4.51 -13.45 6.56
N VAL A 168 4.12 -13.62 7.83
CA VAL A 168 2.72 -13.91 8.21
C VAL A 168 1.79 -12.82 7.74
N PHE A 169 2.05 -11.57 8.10
CA PHE A 169 1.16 -10.47 7.75
C PHE A 169 1.09 -10.26 6.23
N SER A 170 2.23 -10.29 5.54
CA SER A 170 2.26 -10.22 4.08
C SER A 170 1.44 -11.35 3.45
N PHE A 171 1.55 -12.57 3.99
CA PHE A 171 0.74 -13.70 3.53
C PHE A 171 -0.75 -13.49 3.81
N LEU A 172 -1.15 -13.08 5.02
CA LEU A 172 -2.56 -12.84 5.36
C LEU A 172 -3.21 -11.79 4.44
N TYR A 173 -2.53 -10.67 4.19
CA TYR A 173 -2.99 -9.67 3.23
C TYR A 173 -3.05 -10.22 1.80
N LYS A 174 -2.09 -11.08 1.43
CA LYS A 174 -2.10 -11.73 0.11
C LYS A 174 -3.25 -12.72 -0.04
N VAL A 175 -3.60 -13.47 1.01
CA VAL A 175 -4.78 -14.35 1.02
C VAL A 175 -6.07 -13.52 0.84
N VAL A 176 -6.21 -12.40 1.57
CA VAL A 176 -7.33 -11.47 1.37
C VAL A 176 -7.39 -11.01 -0.08
N GLN A 177 -6.25 -10.61 -0.66
CA GLN A 177 -6.19 -10.20 -2.06
C GLN A 177 -6.63 -11.32 -3.01
N VAL A 178 -6.11 -12.55 -2.86
CA VAL A 178 -6.45 -13.69 -3.72
C VAL A 178 -7.94 -14.00 -3.60
N PHE A 179 -8.51 -14.05 -2.40
CA PHE A 179 -9.93 -14.32 -2.20
C PHE A 179 -10.81 -13.20 -2.77
N SER A 180 -10.44 -11.94 -2.61
CA SER A 180 -11.16 -10.82 -3.24
C SER A 180 -11.10 -10.89 -4.77
N GLU A 181 -10.00 -11.36 -5.37
CA GLU A 181 -9.92 -11.54 -6.83
C GLU A 181 -10.74 -12.74 -7.34
N TYR A 182 -10.93 -13.79 -6.52
CA TYR A 182 -11.77 -14.95 -6.86
C TYR A 182 -13.26 -14.69 -6.65
N PHE A 183 -13.64 -14.06 -5.52
CA PHE A 183 -15.04 -13.91 -5.10
C PHE A 183 -15.60 -12.50 -5.34
N LYS A 184 -14.78 -11.54 -5.81
CA LYS A 184 -15.05 -10.09 -5.93
C LYS A 184 -15.18 -9.39 -4.57
N GLU A 185 -16.01 -9.93 -3.69
CA GLU A 185 -16.21 -9.45 -2.33
C GLU A 185 -15.95 -10.58 -1.33
N LEU A 186 -15.11 -10.30 -0.34
CA LEU A 186 -14.75 -11.25 0.71
C LEU A 186 -15.59 -11.00 1.96
N GLU A 187 -16.66 -11.78 2.08
CA GLU A 187 -17.61 -11.75 3.19
C GLU A 187 -17.88 -13.18 3.72
N GLU A 188 -18.69 -13.28 4.77
CA GLU A 188 -19.05 -14.57 5.39
C GLU A 188 -19.79 -15.51 4.41
N GLU A 189 -20.70 -14.96 3.60
CA GLU A 189 -21.43 -15.72 2.58
C GLU A 189 -20.48 -16.27 1.52
N SER A 190 -19.54 -15.44 1.03
CA SER A 190 -18.51 -15.86 0.08
C SER A 190 -17.70 -17.07 0.59
N ILE A 191 -17.42 -17.15 1.89
CA ILE A 191 -16.68 -18.27 2.48
C ILE A 191 -17.54 -19.53 2.56
N ARG A 192 -18.79 -19.40 2.99
CA ARG A 192 -19.72 -20.53 3.17
C ARG A 192 -20.09 -21.18 1.84
N ASP A 193 -20.32 -20.38 0.82
CA ASP A 193 -20.77 -20.87 -0.49
C ASP A 193 -19.63 -21.50 -1.30
N ASN A 194 -18.37 -21.09 -1.05
CA ASN A 194 -17.19 -21.50 -1.81
C ASN A 194 -16.19 -22.36 -1.02
N PHE A 195 -16.62 -23.07 0.01
CA PHE A 195 -15.72 -23.78 0.94
C PHE A 195 -14.76 -24.77 0.24
N VAL A 196 -15.21 -25.47 -0.82
CA VAL A 196 -14.37 -26.43 -1.57
C VAL A 196 -13.17 -25.72 -2.18
N ILE A 197 -13.41 -24.64 -2.92
CA ILE A 197 -12.38 -23.86 -3.61
C ILE A 197 -11.44 -23.21 -2.59
N ILE A 198 -11.97 -22.77 -1.45
CA ILE A 198 -11.14 -22.19 -0.39
C ILE A 198 -10.15 -23.21 0.16
N TYR A 199 -10.55 -24.47 0.36
CA TYR A 199 -9.61 -25.51 0.80
C TYR A 199 -8.55 -25.82 -0.25
N GLU A 200 -8.92 -25.89 -1.52
CA GLU A 200 -7.97 -26.07 -2.63
C GLU A 200 -6.98 -24.90 -2.71
N LEU A 201 -7.48 -23.66 -2.61
CA LEU A 201 -6.65 -22.46 -2.57
C LEU A 201 -5.71 -22.47 -1.37
N LEU A 202 -6.21 -22.81 -0.17
CA LEU A 202 -5.37 -22.84 1.02
C LEU A 202 -4.24 -23.87 0.93
N ASP A 203 -4.46 -24.99 0.25
CA ASP A 203 -3.45 -26.02 0.02
C ASP A 203 -2.40 -25.61 -1.02
N GLU A 204 -2.80 -24.88 -2.07
CA GLU A 204 -1.85 -24.40 -3.09
C GLU A 204 -1.11 -23.11 -2.66
N LEU A 205 -1.74 -22.28 -1.83
CA LEU A 205 -1.17 -21.01 -1.35
C LEU A 205 -0.01 -21.24 -0.38
N MET A 206 -0.06 -22.30 0.42
CA MET A 206 0.89 -22.55 1.49
C MET A 206 1.10 -24.04 1.68
N ASP A 207 2.35 -24.46 1.83
CA ASP A 207 2.67 -25.84 2.21
C ASP A 207 3.61 -25.84 3.42
N PHE A 208 3.25 -26.59 4.46
CA PHE A 208 3.94 -26.68 5.74
C PHE A 208 4.28 -25.31 6.37
N GLY A 209 3.49 -24.29 6.03
CA GLY A 209 3.70 -22.92 6.46
C GLY A 209 4.42 -22.00 5.48
N TYR A 210 5.09 -22.53 4.47
CA TYR A 210 5.77 -21.68 3.49
C TYR A 210 4.79 -21.28 2.40
N PRO A 211 4.57 -19.97 2.18
CA PRO A 211 3.83 -19.51 1.02
C PRO A 211 4.48 -20.03 -0.27
N GLN A 212 3.69 -20.67 -1.13
CA GLN A 212 4.14 -21.21 -2.43
C GLN A 212 3.65 -20.29 -3.55
N THR A 213 2.54 -20.65 -4.20
CA THR A 213 1.98 -19.92 -5.34
C THR A 213 0.89 -18.99 -4.84
N THR A 214 1.13 -17.68 -4.88
CA THR A 214 0.15 -16.67 -4.41
C THR A 214 -0.45 -15.82 -5.52
N ASP A 215 -0.06 -16.06 -6.77
CA ASP A 215 -0.56 -15.32 -7.92
C ASP A 215 -1.92 -15.88 -8.37
N SER A 216 -2.98 -15.19 -7.96
CA SER A 216 -4.39 -15.47 -8.30
C SER A 216 -4.62 -15.78 -9.78
N LYS A 217 -4.05 -14.99 -10.70
CA LYS A 217 -4.22 -15.20 -12.15
C LYS A 217 -3.69 -16.53 -12.64
N ILE A 218 -2.64 -17.05 -12.00
CA ILE A 218 -2.05 -18.36 -12.34
C ILE A 218 -2.82 -19.47 -11.64
N LEU A 219 -3.21 -19.25 -10.38
CA LEU A 219 -4.08 -20.18 -9.64
C LEU A 219 -5.39 -20.42 -10.40
N GLN A 220 -5.96 -19.38 -11.02
CA GLN A 220 -7.21 -19.47 -11.80
C GLN A 220 -7.11 -20.37 -13.04
N GLU A 221 -5.91 -20.70 -13.51
CA GLU A 221 -5.73 -21.60 -14.66
C GLU A 221 -6.00 -23.06 -14.33
N TYR A 222 -5.85 -23.48 -13.06
CA TYR A 222 -5.99 -24.88 -12.65
C TYR A 222 -6.84 -25.11 -11.39
N ILE A 223 -7.16 -24.06 -10.62
CA ILE A 223 -8.18 -24.06 -9.56
C ILE A 223 -9.35 -23.22 -10.06
N THR A 224 -10.34 -23.88 -10.68
CA THR A 224 -11.47 -23.25 -11.35
C THR A 224 -12.76 -23.37 -10.53
N GLN A 225 -13.65 -22.38 -10.64
CA GLN A 225 -14.98 -22.42 -10.02
C GLN A 225 -15.95 -23.36 -10.74
N GLU A 226 -15.70 -23.64 -12.02
CA GLU A 226 -16.54 -24.51 -12.84
C GLU A 226 -16.05 -25.96 -12.72
N GLY A 227 -16.89 -26.82 -12.13
CA GLY A 227 -16.62 -28.25 -12.04
C GLY A 227 -16.44 -28.86 -13.42
N HIS A 228 -15.23 -29.34 -13.71
CA HIS A 228 -14.97 -30.09 -14.94
C HIS A 228 -15.82 -31.38 -14.96
N LYS A 229 -16.61 -31.58 -16.02
CA LYS A 229 -17.09 -32.93 -16.38
C LYS A 229 -15.84 -33.82 -16.51
N LEU A 230 -15.89 -34.97 -15.83
CA LEU A 230 -14.82 -35.96 -15.60
C LEU A 230 -14.14 -36.60 -16.84
N ASP A 231 -14.18 -35.99 -18.03
CA ASP A 231 -13.65 -36.60 -19.26
C ASP A 231 -12.23 -36.17 -19.64
N THR A 232 -11.60 -35.28 -18.88
CA THR A 232 -10.16 -34.98 -19.02
C THR A 232 -9.55 -34.86 -17.63
N GLY A 233 -8.48 -35.62 -17.37
CA GLY A 233 -7.83 -35.67 -16.05
C GLY A 233 -7.48 -34.27 -15.52
N ALA A 234 -7.35 -34.16 -14.19
CA ALA A 234 -7.08 -32.91 -13.49
C ALA A 234 -6.07 -32.03 -14.26
N PRO A 235 -6.39 -30.74 -14.47
CA PRO A 235 -5.53 -29.84 -15.24
C PRO A 235 -4.13 -29.86 -14.62
N ARG A 236 -3.12 -30.18 -15.44
CA ARG A 236 -1.72 -30.18 -14.98
C ARG A 236 -1.35 -28.74 -14.61
N PRO A 237 -0.60 -28.54 -13.50
CA PRO A 237 -0.11 -27.21 -13.15
C PRO A 237 0.63 -26.56 -14.33
N PRO A 238 0.35 -25.28 -14.65
CA PRO A 238 1.04 -24.56 -15.71
C PRO A 238 2.55 -24.54 -15.45
N ALA A 239 3.36 -24.61 -16.52
CA ALA A 239 4.81 -24.46 -16.40
C ALA A 239 5.22 -23.11 -15.78
N THR A 240 4.34 -22.10 -15.84
CA THR A 240 4.50 -20.80 -15.17
C THR A 240 4.74 -20.94 -13.66
N VAL A 241 4.14 -21.94 -13.00
CA VAL A 241 4.28 -22.17 -11.56
C VAL A 241 5.72 -22.54 -11.18
N THR A 242 6.44 -23.26 -12.06
CA THR A 242 7.82 -23.70 -11.81
C THR A 242 8.87 -22.82 -12.49
N ASN A 243 8.44 -21.83 -13.28
CA ASN A 243 9.32 -20.92 -14.01
C ASN A 243 9.81 -19.76 -13.12
N ALA A 244 10.94 -19.15 -13.47
CA ALA A 244 11.43 -17.94 -12.81
C ALA A 244 10.50 -16.73 -12.99
N VAL A 245 9.67 -16.73 -14.04
CA VAL A 245 8.60 -15.76 -14.26
C VAL A 245 7.28 -16.41 -13.88
N SER A 246 6.83 -16.16 -12.65
CA SER A 246 5.68 -16.82 -12.04
C SER A 246 4.35 -16.09 -12.20
N TRP A 247 4.34 -14.85 -12.70
CA TRP A 247 3.15 -13.98 -12.73
C TRP A 247 2.53 -13.81 -14.13
N ARG A 248 3.09 -14.47 -15.15
CA ARG A 248 2.65 -14.31 -16.54
C ARG A 248 2.85 -15.58 -17.35
N SER A 249 1.74 -16.14 -17.82
CA SER A 249 1.74 -17.31 -18.70
C SER A 249 2.22 -16.99 -20.11
N GLU A 250 2.79 -18.00 -20.76
CA GLU A 250 3.27 -17.90 -22.14
C GLU A 250 2.10 -17.92 -23.14
N GLY A 251 2.30 -17.39 -24.34
CA GLY A 251 1.31 -17.48 -25.43
C GLY A 251 0.14 -16.50 -25.38
N ILE A 252 0.09 -15.57 -24.41
CA ILE A 252 -0.92 -14.51 -24.35
C ILE A 252 -0.84 -13.62 -25.60
N LYS A 253 -1.93 -13.54 -26.36
CA LYS A 253 -2.04 -12.72 -27.58
C LYS A 253 -3.24 -11.78 -27.52
N TYR A 254 -3.02 -10.52 -27.85
CA TYR A 254 -4.09 -9.53 -27.98
C TYR A 254 -4.22 -9.10 -29.45
N ARG A 255 -5.45 -8.75 -29.85
CA ARG A 255 -5.70 -8.15 -31.18
C ARG A 255 -5.10 -6.75 -31.30
N LYS A 256 -5.12 -6.00 -30.19
CA LYS A 256 -4.51 -4.68 -30.05
C LYS A 256 -3.65 -4.68 -28.80
N ASN A 257 -2.39 -4.27 -28.94
CA ASN A 257 -1.45 -4.17 -27.83
C ASN A 257 -1.44 -2.71 -27.37
N GLU A 258 -2.16 -2.43 -26.30
CA GLU A 258 -2.24 -1.10 -25.67
C GLU A 258 -1.75 -1.21 -24.24
N VAL A 259 -1.07 -0.18 -23.75
CA VAL A 259 -0.58 -0.12 -22.37
C VAL A 259 -1.11 1.15 -21.74
N PHE A 260 -1.83 1.02 -20.63
CA PHE A 260 -2.35 2.16 -19.87
C PHE A 260 -1.52 2.35 -18.60
N LEU A 261 -1.01 3.56 -18.40
CA LEU A 261 -0.20 3.93 -17.24
C LEU A 261 -0.92 5.02 -16.46
N ASP A 262 -1.28 4.69 -15.22
CA ASP A 262 -1.87 5.62 -14.27
C ASP A 262 -0.80 6.04 -13.26
N VAL A 263 -0.36 7.29 -13.35
CA VAL A 263 0.56 7.89 -12.38
C VAL A 263 -0.28 8.60 -11.32
N ILE A 264 -0.52 7.92 -10.20
CA ILE A 264 -1.35 8.40 -9.10
C ILE A 264 -0.46 8.91 -7.97
N GLU A 265 -0.53 10.21 -7.67
CA GLU A 265 0.11 10.82 -6.51
C GLU A 265 -0.89 10.96 -5.37
N SER A 266 -0.54 10.46 -4.18
CA SER A 266 -1.32 10.68 -2.96
C SER A 266 -0.62 11.71 -2.08
N VAL A 267 -1.29 12.83 -1.81
CA VAL A 267 -0.73 13.93 -1.01
C VAL A 267 -1.13 13.75 0.45
N ASN A 268 -0.14 13.55 1.31
CA ASN A 268 -0.31 13.53 2.77
C ASN A 268 0.02 14.91 3.34
N LEU A 269 -0.83 15.44 4.21
CA LEU A 269 -0.65 16.71 4.88
C LEU A 269 -1.15 16.61 6.31
N LEU A 270 -0.34 17.07 7.26
CA LEU A 270 -0.78 17.30 8.64
C LEU A 270 -0.51 18.75 9.03
N VAL A 271 -1.56 19.52 9.30
CA VAL A 271 -1.46 20.90 9.77
C VAL A 271 -1.81 20.94 11.26
N GLY A 272 -0.97 21.57 12.08
CA GLY A 272 -1.25 21.78 13.50
C GLY A 272 -2.29 22.87 13.76
N ALA A 273 -2.85 22.90 14.97
CA ALA A 273 -3.88 23.87 15.38
C ALA A 273 -3.45 25.34 15.25
N ALA A 274 -2.15 25.63 15.39
CA ALA A 274 -1.58 26.97 15.20
C ALA A 274 -1.36 27.34 13.71
N GLY A 275 -1.84 26.52 12.76
CA GLY A 275 -1.55 26.61 11.34
C GLY A 275 -0.19 26.04 10.96
N LEU A 276 0.24 26.29 9.72
CA LEU A 276 1.60 25.96 9.25
C LEU A 276 2.58 26.98 9.83
N ARG A 277 2.92 26.86 11.11
CA ARG A 277 4.07 27.58 11.65
C ARG A 277 5.33 26.89 11.12
N ALA A 278 6.09 27.58 10.28
CA ALA A 278 7.49 27.23 10.10
C ALA A 278 8.09 27.20 11.51
N ALA A 279 8.56 26.03 11.96
CA ALA A 279 9.16 25.87 13.27
C ALA A 279 10.44 26.73 13.34
N GLY A 280 10.27 28.01 13.69
CA GLY A 280 11.32 28.88 14.18
C GLY A 280 11.63 28.46 15.61
N GLY A 281 12.40 27.38 15.74
CA GLY A 281 12.79 26.80 17.02
C GLY A 281 13.90 25.78 16.78
N LEU A 282 15.12 26.18 17.12
CA LEU A 282 16.38 25.47 16.87
C LEU A 282 16.36 23.99 17.28
N ARG A 283 16.67 23.11 16.30
CA ARG A 283 17.54 21.90 16.33
C ARG A 283 16.92 20.72 15.57
N ALA A 284 17.29 20.57 14.30
CA ALA A 284 17.46 19.28 13.62
C ALA A 284 18.25 19.46 12.31
N PRO A 285 19.05 18.48 11.88
CA PRO A 285 20.10 18.64 10.87
C PRO A 285 19.55 18.68 9.43
N SER A 286 20.25 19.46 8.59
CA SER A 286 20.31 19.45 7.13
C SER A 286 19.10 18.91 6.33
N ARG A 287 18.41 19.85 5.66
CA ARG A 287 17.39 19.68 4.60
C ARG A 287 15.97 19.47 5.12
N ALA A 288 15.35 20.58 5.55
CA ALA A 288 13.90 20.68 5.58
C ALA A 288 13.34 20.31 4.18
N PRO A 289 12.27 19.51 4.09
CA PRO A 289 11.64 19.23 2.80
C PRO A 289 11.23 20.56 2.15
N PRO A 290 11.26 20.65 0.80
CA PRO A 290 10.82 21.86 0.11
C PRO A 290 9.44 22.26 0.64
N GLN A 291 9.29 23.54 0.98
CA GLN A 291 8.04 24.13 1.48
C GLN A 291 6.99 24.13 0.36
N VAL A 292 6.42 22.96 0.08
CA VAL A 292 5.33 22.82 -0.89
C VAL A 292 4.08 23.34 -0.20
N LYS A 293 3.52 24.41 -0.77
CA LYS A 293 2.25 24.94 -0.30
C LYS A 293 1.16 23.87 -0.49
N PRO A 294 0.28 23.69 0.51
CA PRO A 294 -0.78 22.69 0.44
C PRO A 294 -1.74 23.01 -0.71
N LEU A 295 -2.07 22.00 -1.52
CA LEU A 295 -2.92 22.17 -2.71
C LEU A 295 -4.30 22.77 -2.38
N ILE A 296 -4.93 22.33 -1.29
CA ILE A 296 -6.19 22.87 -0.79
C ILE A 296 -5.99 23.27 0.67
N TRP A 297 -5.88 24.56 0.92
CA TRP A 297 -5.72 25.09 2.26
C TRP A 297 -7.06 25.40 2.89
N ILE A 298 -7.28 24.90 4.11
CA ILE A 298 -8.48 25.17 4.89
C ILE A 298 -8.12 26.07 6.06
N GLU A 299 -8.77 27.23 6.12
CA GLU A 299 -8.79 28.07 7.31
C GLU A 299 -10.14 27.86 7.99
N SER A 300 -10.11 27.47 9.25
CA SER A 300 -11.31 27.24 10.05
C SER A 300 -11.25 28.11 11.29
N VAL A 301 -12.31 28.87 11.53
CA VAL A 301 -12.54 29.62 12.76
C VAL A 301 -13.78 29.02 13.41
N ILE A 302 -13.65 28.61 14.67
CA ILE A 302 -14.71 27.97 15.45
C ILE A 302 -15.05 28.92 16.60
N GLU A 303 -16.28 29.43 16.61
CA GLU A 303 -16.80 30.29 17.67
C GLU A 303 -17.80 29.47 18.49
N LYS A 304 -17.37 29.01 19.66
CA LYS A 304 -18.24 28.27 20.60
C LYS A 304 -18.80 29.25 21.62
N HIS A 305 -20.12 29.40 21.63
CA HIS A 305 -20.85 30.05 22.72
C HIS A 305 -21.39 28.96 23.64
N SER A 306 -20.80 28.82 24.83
CA SER A 306 -21.19 27.80 25.81
C SER A 306 -22.70 27.82 26.07
N HIS A 307 -23.30 26.63 26.13
CA HIS A 307 -24.74 26.41 26.40
C HIS A 307 -25.72 27.08 25.42
N SER A 308 -25.26 27.44 24.21
CA SER A 308 -26.13 28.13 23.25
C SER A 308 -25.94 27.64 21.82
N ARG A 309 -24.74 27.84 21.27
CA ARG A 309 -24.50 27.60 19.84
C ARG A 309 -23.02 27.47 19.52
N ILE A 310 -22.74 26.83 18.40
CA ILE A 310 -21.41 26.79 17.82
C ILE A 310 -21.48 27.21 16.35
N GLU A 311 -20.60 28.13 15.98
CA GLU A 311 -20.49 28.67 14.64
C GLU A 311 -19.15 28.27 14.02
N TYR A 312 -19.21 27.73 12.80
CA TYR A 312 -18.04 27.38 12.01
C TYR A 312 -17.95 28.32 10.83
N MET A 313 -16.82 29.01 10.69
CA MET A 313 -16.48 29.78 9.50
C MET A 313 -15.28 29.15 8.81
N ILE A 314 -15.53 28.56 7.64
CA ILE A 314 -14.55 27.74 6.93
C ILE A 314 -14.28 28.36 5.58
N LYS A 315 -13.01 28.63 5.32
CA LYS A 315 -12.51 29.17 4.07
C LYS A 315 -11.59 28.15 3.42
N ALA A 316 -11.99 27.65 2.26
CA ALA A 316 -11.17 26.76 1.44
C ALA A 316 -10.50 27.55 0.33
N LYS A 317 -9.17 27.42 0.19
CA LYS A 317 -8.35 28.08 -0.83
C LYS A 317 -7.62 27.04 -1.66
N SER A 318 -7.81 27.04 -2.98
CA SER A 318 -7.05 26.18 -3.90
C SER A 318 -5.72 26.84 -4.29
N GLN A 319 -4.59 26.25 -3.89
CA GLN A 319 -3.24 26.78 -4.13
C GLN A 319 -2.47 26.02 -5.23
N PHE A 320 -3.16 25.61 -6.29
CA PHE A 320 -2.56 25.01 -7.47
C PHE A 320 -2.83 25.83 -8.73
N LYS A 321 -2.27 25.40 -9.86
CA LYS A 321 -2.34 26.12 -11.14
C LYS A 321 -3.80 26.37 -11.53
N ARG A 322 -4.12 27.61 -11.92
CA ARG A 322 -5.49 28.04 -12.31
C ARG A 322 -6.11 27.24 -13.46
N ARG A 323 -5.29 26.64 -14.32
CA ARG A 323 -5.70 25.78 -15.44
C ARG A 323 -6.15 24.38 -15.01
N SER A 324 -5.77 23.97 -13.80
CA SER A 324 -6.15 22.69 -13.22
C SER A 324 -7.37 22.90 -12.32
N THR A 325 -8.15 21.85 -12.16
CA THR A 325 -9.38 21.86 -11.37
C THR A 325 -9.41 20.61 -10.52
N ALA A 326 -9.68 20.76 -9.23
CA ALA A 326 -9.97 19.64 -8.36
C ALA A 326 -11.45 19.24 -8.51
N ASN A 327 -11.69 17.96 -8.72
CA ASN A 327 -13.00 17.37 -8.87
C ASN A 327 -13.42 16.73 -7.55
N ASN A 328 -14.74 16.71 -7.31
CA ASN A 328 -15.37 16.01 -6.19
C ASN A 328 -14.68 16.26 -4.85
N VAL A 329 -14.41 17.54 -4.56
CA VAL A 329 -13.76 17.92 -3.31
C VAL A 329 -14.76 17.77 -2.17
N GLU A 330 -14.42 16.99 -1.15
CA GLU A 330 -15.23 16.81 0.05
C GLU A 330 -14.41 17.23 1.26
N ILE A 331 -14.90 18.23 1.99
CA ILE A 331 -14.27 18.72 3.22
C ILE A 331 -15.11 18.21 4.39
N HIS A 332 -14.53 17.29 5.16
CA HIS A 332 -15.14 16.68 6.34
C HIS A 332 -14.74 17.47 7.57
N ILE A 333 -15.72 18.10 8.20
CA ILE A 333 -15.55 18.98 9.35
C ILE A 333 -16.23 18.35 10.55
N PRO A 334 -15.48 18.00 11.59
CA PRO A 334 -16.09 17.41 12.76
C PRO A 334 -16.89 18.44 13.56
N VAL A 335 -18.05 18.00 14.03
CA VAL A 335 -18.98 18.76 14.85
C VAL A 335 -19.30 17.96 16.12
N PRO A 336 -19.65 18.62 17.24
CA PRO A 336 -20.06 17.94 18.46
C PRO A 336 -21.23 16.96 18.21
N ASN A 337 -21.27 15.83 18.91
CA ASN A 337 -22.39 14.88 18.78
C ASN A 337 -23.72 15.42 19.29
N ASP A 338 -23.65 16.33 20.25
CA ASP A 338 -24.79 16.99 20.86
C ASP A 338 -25.31 18.18 20.04
N ALA A 339 -24.65 18.50 18.92
CA ALA A 339 -25.04 19.61 18.06
C ALA A 339 -26.41 19.37 17.40
N ASP A 340 -27.27 20.38 17.43
CA ASP A 340 -28.59 20.34 16.82
C ASP A 340 -28.81 21.48 15.82
N SER A 341 -29.99 21.48 15.18
CA SER A 341 -30.51 22.61 14.40
C SER A 341 -29.52 23.20 13.37
N PRO A 342 -28.97 22.37 12.45
CA PRO A 342 -27.95 22.81 11.51
C PRO A 342 -28.46 23.88 10.55
N LYS A 343 -27.71 24.97 10.40
CA LYS A 343 -27.95 26.02 9.41
C LYS A 343 -26.67 26.27 8.61
N PHE A 344 -26.75 26.16 7.29
CA PHE A 344 -25.59 26.30 6.41
C PHE A 344 -25.76 27.48 5.45
N LYS A 345 -24.67 28.20 5.21
CA LYS A 345 -24.55 29.22 4.17
C LYS A 345 -23.23 29.04 3.43
N THR A 346 -23.30 28.69 2.15
CA THR A 346 -22.11 28.49 1.30
C THR A 346 -22.07 29.46 0.14
N THR A 347 -20.86 29.77 -0.32
CA THR A 347 -20.68 30.48 -1.60
C THR A 347 -20.84 29.54 -2.79
N VAL A 348 -20.30 28.32 -2.69
CA VAL A 348 -20.30 27.30 -3.74
C VAL A 348 -20.37 25.92 -3.08
N GLY A 349 -21.02 24.97 -3.75
CA GLY A 349 -21.15 23.59 -3.27
C GLY A 349 -22.30 23.41 -2.28
N SER A 350 -22.55 22.15 -1.96
CA SER A 350 -23.62 21.73 -1.05
C SER A 350 -23.02 21.23 0.26
N VAL A 351 -23.75 21.43 1.37
CA VAL A 351 -23.35 20.96 2.69
C VAL A 351 -24.35 19.94 3.18
N LYS A 352 -23.85 18.82 3.71
CA LYS A 352 -24.65 17.77 4.32
C LYS A 352 -24.15 17.54 5.75
N TRP A 353 -25.07 17.52 6.71
CA TRP A 353 -24.79 17.07 8.07
C TRP A 353 -24.93 15.54 8.13
N VAL A 354 -23.95 14.87 8.74
CA VAL A 354 -23.87 13.41 8.88
C VAL A 354 -23.67 13.09 10.37
N PRO A 355 -24.76 13.05 11.16
CA PRO A 355 -24.73 12.81 12.61
C PRO A 355 -24.03 11.50 12.97
N GLU A 356 -24.15 10.46 12.12
CA GLU A 356 -23.59 9.12 12.36
C GLU A 356 -22.04 9.12 12.40
N SER A 357 -21.43 10.17 11.84
CA SER A 357 -19.98 10.37 11.83
C SER A 357 -19.56 11.63 12.58
N SER A 358 -20.49 12.27 13.30
CA SER A 358 -20.22 13.51 14.03
C SER A 358 -19.60 14.59 13.13
N ALA A 359 -20.04 14.68 11.87
CA ALA A 359 -19.36 15.49 10.87
C ALA A 359 -20.31 16.20 9.90
N VAL A 360 -19.81 17.30 9.36
CA VAL A 360 -20.39 18.05 8.25
C VAL A 360 -19.52 17.83 7.03
N VAL A 361 -20.15 17.44 5.92
CA VAL A 361 -19.48 17.23 4.65
C VAL A 361 -19.83 18.39 3.72
N TRP A 362 -18.85 19.23 3.42
CA TRP A 362 -18.98 20.27 2.40
C TRP A 362 -18.44 19.75 1.07
N ALA A 363 -19.34 19.51 0.13
CA ALA A 363 -19.05 18.94 -1.19
C ALA A 363 -19.02 20.02 -2.28
N ILE A 364 -17.90 20.08 -3.00
CA ILE A 364 -17.66 21.00 -4.12
C ILE A 364 -17.30 20.15 -5.35
N LYS A 365 -18.24 20.05 -6.30
CA LYS A 365 -18.05 19.23 -7.52
C LYS A 365 -16.84 19.64 -8.35
N SER A 366 -16.60 20.95 -8.46
CA SER A 366 -15.52 21.52 -9.28
C SER A 366 -14.90 22.70 -8.54
N PHE A 367 -13.62 22.57 -8.22
CA PHE A 367 -12.84 23.58 -7.50
C PHE A 367 -11.61 23.99 -8.33
N PRO A 368 -11.73 25.04 -9.17
CA PRO A 368 -10.62 25.53 -9.98
C PRO A 368 -9.45 26.04 -9.12
N GLY A 369 -8.23 25.96 -9.64
CA GLY A 369 -7.04 26.47 -8.94
C GLY A 369 -7.05 27.99 -8.77
N GLY A 370 -6.52 28.49 -7.66
CA GLY A 370 -6.44 29.92 -7.33
C GLY A 370 -7.78 30.56 -6.98
N LYS A 371 -8.78 29.77 -6.58
CA LYS A 371 -10.09 30.22 -6.10
C LYS A 371 -10.19 30.04 -4.59
N GLU A 372 -11.06 30.83 -3.98
CA GLU A 372 -11.37 30.74 -2.56
C GLU A 372 -12.89 30.69 -2.39
N TYR A 373 -13.35 29.75 -1.57
CA TYR A 373 -14.77 29.59 -1.25
C TYR A 373 -14.96 29.64 0.27
N LEU A 374 -16.15 30.06 0.69
CA LEU A 374 -16.51 30.20 2.09
C LEU A 374 -17.75 29.37 2.40
N MET A 375 -17.71 28.71 3.55
CA MET A 375 -18.85 28.07 4.18
C MET A 375 -19.00 28.59 5.60
N ARG A 376 -20.23 28.88 6.00
CA ARG A 376 -20.63 29.15 7.38
C ARG A 376 -21.63 28.09 7.82
N ALA A 377 -21.40 27.50 8.98
CA ALA A 377 -22.34 26.60 9.62
C ALA A 377 -22.67 27.12 11.02
N HIS A 378 -23.93 26.99 11.41
CA HIS A 378 -24.41 27.32 12.75
C HIS A 378 -25.16 26.10 13.29
N PHE A 379 -24.85 25.73 14.53
CA PHE A 379 -25.50 24.66 15.27
C PHE A 379 -25.96 25.17 16.62
N GLY A 380 -27.08 24.66 17.11
CA GLY A 380 -27.43 24.79 18.52
C GLY A 380 -26.61 23.82 19.36
N LEU A 381 -26.33 24.20 20.60
CA LEU A 381 -25.77 23.32 21.62
C LEU A 381 -26.78 23.20 22.77
N PRO A 382 -26.93 22.00 23.37
CA PRO A 382 -27.76 21.85 24.55
C PRO A 382 -27.27 22.73 25.70
N SER A 383 -28.20 23.09 26.58
CA SER A 383 -27.88 23.85 27.79
C SER A 383 -27.14 23.02 28.85
N VAL A 384 -27.21 21.68 28.75
CA VAL A 384 -26.53 20.74 29.64
C VAL A 384 -25.25 20.26 28.96
N GLU A 385 -24.11 20.39 29.64
CA GLU A 385 -22.83 19.88 29.13
C GLU A 385 -22.77 18.35 29.21
N ALA A 386 -22.20 17.72 28.18
CA ALA A 386 -21.86 16.32 28.22
C ALA A 386 -20.74 16.07 29.26
N GLU A 387 -20.87 14.98 30.04
CA GLU A 387 -19.88 14.61 31.06
C GLU A 387 -18.53 14.18 30.44
N ASP A 388 -18.56 13.64 29.22
CA ASP A 388 -17.38 13.15 28.50
C ASP A 388 -16.80 14.20 27.55
N LYS A 389 -15.50 14.44 27.68
CA LYS A 389 -14.75 15.30 26.73
C LYS A 389 -14.51 14.53 25.44
N GLU A 390 -15.27 14.90 24.40
CA GLU A 390 -15.06 14.35 23.07
C GLU A 390 -13.67 14.71 22.53
N GLY A 391 -13.05 13.75 21.84
CA GLY A 391 -11.85 13.99 21.06
C GLY A 391 -12.12 15.05 19.99
N LYS A 392 -11.11 15.87 19.68
CA LYS A 392 -11.16 16.83 18.56
C LYS A 392 -10.51 16.21 17.32
N PRO A 393 -11.24 15.42 16.50
CA PRO A 393 -10.66 14.91 15.26
C PRO A 393 -10.29 16.08 14.32
N PRO A 394 -9.28 15.89 13.45
CA PRO A 394 -8.90 16.91 12.48
C PRO A 394 -9.93 17.01 11.34
N ILE A 395 -9.98 18.18 10.69
CA ILE A 395 -10.66 18.33 9.39
C ILE A 395 -9.92 17.49 8.36
N SER A 396 -10.64 16.68 7.59
CA SER A 396 -10.05 15.93 6.48
C SER A 396 -10.60 16.42 5.14
N VAL A 397 -9.78 16.35 4.10
CA VAL A 397 -10.17 16.79 2.76
C VAL A 397 -9.92 15.69 1.75
N LYS A 398 -10.97 15.32 1.02
CA LYS A 398 -10.87 14.45 -0.15
C LYS A 398 -10.91 15.29 -1.41
N PHE A 399 -10.07 14.95 -2.38
CA PHE A 399 -10.04 15.64 -3.66
C PHE A 399 -9.33 14.80 -4.71
N GLU A 400 -9.64 15.06 -5.98
CA GLU A 400 -8.94 14.48 -7.12
C GLU A 400 -8.62 15.57 -8.15
N ILE A 401 -7.37 15.67 -8.60
CA ILE A 401 -6.92 16.62 -9.62
C ILE A 401 -6.37 15.82 -10.81
N PRO A 402 -7.12 15.69 -11.92
CA PRO A 402 -6.64 15.00 -13.10
C PRO A 402 -5.61 15.85 -13.86
N TYR A 403 -4.74 15.17 -14.60
CA TYR A 403 -3.67 15.73 -15.43
C TYR A 403 -2.72 16.67 -14.66
N PHE A 404 -2.55 16.41 -13.37
CA PHE A 404 -1.71 17.20 -12.47
C PHE A 404 -0.77 16.29 -11.69
N THR A 405 0.46 16.77 -11.48
CA THR A 405 1.45 16.17 -10.57
C THR A 405 2.00 17.26 -9.66
N THR A 406 2.05 16.96 -8.38
CA THR A 406 2.63 17.83 -7.35
C THR A 406 4.15 17.67 -7.32
N SER A 407 4.65 16.45 -7.49
CA SER A 407 6.10 16.19 -7.51
C SER A 407 6.78 16.67 -8.80
N GLY A 408 6.00 16.88 -9.87
CA GLY A 408 6.52 17.16 -11.20
C GLY A 408 7.05 15.92 -11.94
N ILE A 409 6.79 14.71 -11.44
CA ILE A 409 7.15 13.47 -12.13
C ILE A 409 6.52 13.42 -13.53
N GLN A 410 7.31 12.96 -14.50
CA GLN A 410 6.91 12.81 -15.90
C GLN A 410 7.52 11.53 -16.46
N VAL A 411 6.68 10.67 -17.01
CA VAL A 411 7.10 9.48 -17.76
C VAL A 411 7.66 9.96 -19.10
N ARG A 412 8.99 9.85 -19.28
CA ARG A 412 9.67 10.31 -20.51
C ARG A 412 9.47 9.35 -21.68
N TYR A 413 9.61 8.06 -21.42
CA TYR A 413 9.41 7.00 -22.41
C TYR A 413 9.10 5.68 -21.70
N LEU A 414 8.41 4.79 -22.40
CA LEU A 414 8.21 3.40 -22.01
C LEU A 414 8.73 2.54 -23.16
N LYS A 415 9.80 1.77 -22.92
CA LYS A 415 10.37 0.88 -23.94
C LYS A 415 9.75 -0.51 -23.80
N ILE A 416 9.02 -0.93 -24.82
CA ILE A 416 8.41 -2.25 -24.90
C ILE A 416 9.28 -3.12 -25.81
N ILE A 417 9.78 -4.24 -25.27
CA ILE A 417 10.65 -5.17 -25.98
C ILE A 417 9.90 -6.50 -26.06
N GLU A 418 9.50 -6.89 -27.27
CA GLU A 418 8.88 -8.17 -27.54
C GLU A 418 9.66 -8.90 -28.64
N LYS A 419 9.84 -10.21 -28.48
CA LYS A 419 10.54 -11.07 -29.47
C LYS A 419 9.84 -11.11 -30.84
N SER A 420 8.51 -11.02 -30.86
CA SER A 420 7.71 -10.98 -32.10
C SER A 420 7.72 -9.61 -32.78
N GLY A 421 8.29 -8.58 -32.14
CA GLY A 421 8.43 -7.24 -32.73
C GLY A 421 7.13 -6.45 -32.86
N TYR A 422 6.05 -6.81 -32.14
CA TYR A 422 4.81 -6.03 -32.22
C TYR A 422 5.03 -4.60 -31.70
N GLN A 423 4.31 -3.65 -32.32
CA GLN A 423 4.20 -2.29 -31.80
C GLN A 423 3.05 -2.22 -30.80
N ALA A 424 3.30 -1.63 -29.63
CA ALA A 424 2.29 -1.35 -28.63
C ALA A 424 2.11 0.16 -28.45
N LEU A 425 0.88 0.58 -28.14
CA LEU A 425 0.51 1.98 -27.97
C LEU A 425 0.43 2.32 -26.47
N PRO A 426 1.38 3.09 -25.92
CA PRO A 426 1.34 3.49 -24.53
C PRO A 426 0.48 4.75 -24.33
N TRP A 427 -0.37 4.71 -23.31
CA TRP A 427 -1.16 5.82 -22.82
C TRP A 427 -0.73 6.13 -21.39
N VAL A 428 -0.65 7.41 -21.04
CA VAL A 428 -0.35 7.84 -19.68
C VAL A 428 -1.35 8.91 -19.23
N ARG A 429 -1.87 8.76 -18.02
CA ARG A 429 -2.59 9.83 -17.31
C ARG A 429 -1.98 10.05 -15.94
N TYR A 430 -2.08 11.29 -15.49
CA TYR A 430 -1.57 11.72 -14.19
C TYR A 430 -2.75 12.12 -13.33
N ILE A 431 -2.80 11.64 -12.09
CA ILE A 431 -3.87 11.94 -11.14
C ILE A 431 -3.21 12.29 -9.82
N THR A 432 -3.60 13.42 -9.22
CA THR A 432 -3.22 13.75 -7.85
C THR A 432 -4.45 13.64 -6.97
N GLN A 433 -4.40 12.83 -5.93
CA GLN A 433 -5.47 12.65 -4.96
C GLN A 433 -4.98 12.91 -3.53
N ASN A 434 -5.90 13.01 -2.58
CA ASN A 434 -5.54 13.02 -1.17
C ASN A 434 -5.07 11.62 -0.71
N GLY A 435 -4.05 11.59 0.13
CA GLY A 435 -3.86 10.48 1.06
C GLY A 435 -4.40 10.90 2.43
N ASP A 436 -3.55 10.87 3.46
CA ASP A 436 -3.85 11.38 4.79
C ASP A 436 -3.75 12.92 4.80
N TYR A 437 -4.83 13.59 4.40
CA TYR A 437 -4.90 15.05 4.32
C TYR A 437 -5.72 15.63 5.47
N GLN A 438 -5.05 15.93 6.58
CA GLN A 438 -5.65 16.29 7.87
C GLN A 438 -5.18 17.66 8.36
N LEU A 439 -6.12 18.50 8.81
CA LEU A 439 -5.87 19.80 9.42
C LEU A 439 -6.47 19.82 10.82
N ARG A 440 -5.62 19.90 11.84
CA ARG A 440 -6.06 19.98 13.23
C ARG A 440 -6.67 21.36 13.49
N THR A 441 -7.85 21.37 14.09
CA THR A 441 -8.56 22.57 14.52
C THR A 441 -8.09 23.00 15.92
N GLN A 442 -8.44 24.22 16.33
CA GLN A 442 -8.11 24.79 17.65
C GLN A 442 -9.04 24.30 18.76
#